data_AF-A0A212EHN8-F1
#
_entry.id   AF-A0A212EHN8-F1
#
_cell.length_a   1.000
_cell.length_b   1.000
_cell.length_c   1.000
_cell.angle_alpha   90.00
_cell.angle_beta   90.00
_cell.angle_gamma   90.00
#
_symmetry.space_group_name_H-M   'P 1'
#
loop_
_entity.id
_entity.type
_entity.pdbx_description
1 polymer ?
#
loop_
_entity_poly.entity_id
_entity_poly.type
_entity_poly.pdbx_seq_one_letter_code
_entity_poly.pdbx_strand_id
1 'polypeptide(L)'
;MQLFGHITDNRSHINIHVPVHARYHRARAGGRAVKNDVAHPKLYLYCPKNKLDRCGDFYSELSQANSFCPDHVSLKVCHWKQLPADVVSDPLEWHVAVGNSDHYYIVTFGTVVVMLAGTIHVLQTVHRYKIQLERNKKQRRRTDFHTLYVKSSFDRKAQTGAEQDYRSLPGPHDQTRG
;
A
#
# COMPACT_ATOMS: atom_id res chain seq x y z
N MET A 1 3.54 -8.72 8.42
CA MET A 1 4.99 -8.99 8.30
C MET A 1 5.31 -10.08 9.32
N GLN A 2 5.39 -11.35 8.90
CA GLN A 2 5.76 -12.47 9.77
C GLN A 2 7.29 -12.59 9.76
N LEU A 3 7.91 -12.41 10.92
CA LEU A 3 9.34 -12.68 11.12
C LEU A 3 9.49 -14.17 11.37
N PHE A 4 9.96 -14.92 10.39
CA PHE A 4 10.27 -16.34 10.54
C PHE A 4 11.71 -16.47 11.05
N GLY A 5 11.87 -16.80 12.33
CA GLY A 5 13.08 -17.46 12.79
C GLY A 5 13.12 -18.90 12.26
N HIS A 6 14.30 -19.48 12.11
CA HIS A 6 14.42 -20.88 11.73
C HIS A 6 15.20 -21.66 12.79
N ILE A 7 14.78 -22.91 12.98
CA ILE A 7 15.38 -23.83 13.95
C ILE A 7 16.05 -24.93 13.14
N THR A 8 17.33 -25.17 13.36
CA THR A 8 18.01 -26.35 12.84
C THR A 8 18.36 -27.29 13.98
N ASP A 9 18.11 -28.58 13.78
CA ASP A 9 18.43 -29.63 14.73
C ASP A 9 19.61 -30.44 14.17
N ASN A 10 20.73 -30.38 14.87
CA ASN A 10 21.77 -31.38 14.76
C ASN A 10 21.66 -32.27 16.01
N ARG A 11 21.89 -33.58 15.90
CA ARG A 11 21.60 -34.59 16.96
C ARG A 11 22.06 -34.25 18.39
N SER A 12 22.98 -33.30 18.57
CA SER A 12 23.47 -32.78 19.85
C SER A 12 23.19 -31.28 20.12
N HIS A 13 22.73 -30.49 19.15
CA HIS A 13 22.52 -29.04 19.28
C HIS A 13 21.29 -28.55 18.50
N ILE A 14 20.50 -27.71 19.15
CA ILE A 14 19.42 -26.96 18.51
C ILE A 14 19.93 -25.55 18.24
N ASN A 15 20.08 -25.16 16.96
CA ASN A 15 20.45 -23.79 16.59
C ASN A 15 19.18 -22.99 16.31
N ILE A 16 19.05 -21.85 16.99
CA ILE A 16 17.90 -20.95 16.83
C ILE A 16 18.39 -19.66 16.18
N HIS A 17 17.86 -19.35 15.00
CA HIS A 17 18.18 -18.12 14.29
C HIS A 17 17.01 -17.14 14.42
N VAL A 18 17.26 -16.00 15.07
CA VAL A 18 16.25 -14.96 15.29
C VAL A 18 16.62 -13.72 14.46
N PRO A 19 15.77 -13.28 13.52
CA PRO A 19 16.02 -12.05 12.79
C PRO A 19 15.85 -10.84 13.72
N VAL A 20 16.88 -9.98 13.78
CA VAL A 20 16.82 -8.71 14.52
C VAL A 20 16.46 -7.59 13.53
N HIS A 21 15.34 -6.93 13.77
CA HIS A 21 14.92 -5.78 12.96
C HIS A 21 15.05 -4.49 13.77
N ALA A 22 15.88 -3.55 13.32
CA ALA A 22 15.97 -2.23 13.92
C ALA A 22 14.72 -1.42 13.55
N ARG A 23 14.05 -0.85 14.56
CA ARG A 23 13.06 0.19 14.29
C ARG A 23 13.79 1.47 13.96
N TYR A 24 13.27 2.25 13.01
CA TYR A 24 13.82 3.55 12.64
C TYR A 24 14.14 4.38 13.88
N HIS A 25 15.40 4.77 14.00
CA HIS A 25 15.85 5.63 15.09
C HIS A 25 15.48 7.08 14.76
N ARG A 26 15.09 7.83 15.81
CA ARG A 26 14.82 9.27 15.69
C ARG A 26 16.08 9.99 15.20
N ALA A 27 15.91 10.90 14.23
CA ALA A 27 16.98 11.77 13.76
C ALA A 27 17.60 12.59 14.92
N ARG A 28 18.90 12.86 14.83
CA ARG A 28 19.67 13.63 15.82
C ARG A 28 20.51 14.69 15.12
N ALA A 29 20.91 15.72 15.87
CA ALA A 29 21.80 16.76 15.36
C ALA A 29 23.13 16.16 14.91
N GLY A 30 23.70 16.68 13.82
CA GLY A 30 24.93 16.19 13.20
C GLY A 30 24.77 14.94 12.33
N GLY A 31 23.83 14.03 12.62
CA GLY A 31 23.60 12.77 11.89
C GLY A 31 24.82 11.85 11.85
N ARG A 32 24.78 10.72 12.55
CA ARG A 32 25.92 9.77 12.59
C ARG A 32 25.44 8.34 12.73
N ALA A 33 26.32 7.37 12.51
CA ALA A 33 26.08 6.03 13.04
C ALA A 33 26.07 6.08 14.57
N VAL A 34 25.01 5.54 15.18
CA VAL A 34 24.91 5.34 16.63
C VAL A 34 25.20 3.87 16.91
N LYS A 35 26.11 3.64 17.86
CA LYS A 35 26.39 2.31 18.40
C LYS A 35 25.22 1.88 19.29
N ASN A 36 24.68 0.70 19.01
CA ASN A 36 23.67 0.05 19.83
C ASN A 36 24.16 -1.35 20.20
N ASP A 37 24.33 -1.60 21.49
CA ASP A 37 24.76 -2.89 22.00
C ASP A 37 23.54 -3.76 22.24
N VAL A 38 23.37 -4.77 21.39
CA VAL A 38 22.28 -5.74 21.56
C VAL A 38 22.77 -6.84 22.47
N ALA A 39 22.23 -6.86 23.69
CA ALA A 39 22.52 -7.91 24.67
C ALA A 39 22.09 -9.29 24.14
N HIS A 40 22.77 -10.33 24.62
CA HIS A 40 22.45 -11.70 24.25
C HIS A 40 21.00 -12.06 24.57
N PRO A 41 20.30 -12.77 23.66
CA PRO A 41 18.92 -13.18 23.89
C PRO A 41 18.86 -14.19 25.04
N LYS A 42 17.90 -13.99 25.94
CA LYS A 42 17.58 -14.95 26.99
C LYS A 42 16.48 -15.88 26.51
N LEU A 43 16.68 -17.19 26.65
CA LEU A 43 15.68 -18.19 26.29
C LEU A 43 14.81 -18.53 27.50
N TYR A 44 13.51 -18.55 27.29
CA TYR A 44 12.54 -18.91 28.31
C TYR A 44 11.63 -20.01 27.81
N LEU A 45 11.41 -21.03 28.65
CA LEU A 45 10.48 -22.11 28.41
C LEU A 45 9.24 -21.94 29.29
N TYR A 46 8.06 -22.07 28.68
CA TYR A 46 6.80 -22.12 29.40
C TYR A 46 6.45 -23.56 29.78
N CYS A 47 6.33 -23.82 31.08
CA CYS A 47 5.95 -25.10 31.67
C CYS A 47 4.57 -24.96 32.34
N PRO A 48 3.48 -25.41 31.68
CA PRO A 48 2.15 -25.37 32.28
C PRO A 48 2.06 -26.28 33.52
N LYS A 49 1.15 -25.96 34.45
CA LYS A 49 0.95 -26.59 35.78
C LYS A 49 1.04 -28.12 35.80
N ASN A 50 0.63 -28.79 34.73
CA ASN A 50 0.49 -30.25 34.68
C ASN A 50 1.67 -30.96 33.99
N LYS A 51 2.71 -30.22 33.59
CA LYS A 51 3.95 -30.74 32.98
C LYS A 51 5.21 -30.22 33.67
N LEU A 52 5.03 -29.58 34.83
CA LEU A 52 6.12 -28.95 35.57
C LEU A 52 7.16 -29.97 36.03
N ASP A 53 6.74 -31.20 36.35
CA ASP A 53 7.61 -32.31 36.75
C ASP A 53 8.55 -32.76 35.62
N ARG A 54 8.10 -32.73 34.36
CA ARG A 54 8.99 -33.00 33.20
C ARG A 54 10.00 -31.88 32.95
N CYS A 55 9.68 -30.66 33.36
CA CYS A 55 10.63 -29.54 33.40
C CYS A 55 11.45 -29.51 34.70
N GLY A 56 11.16 -30.41 35.66
CA GLY A 56 11.60 -30.36 37.04
C GLY A 56 12.98 -30.96 37.25
N ASP A 57 13.29 -32.08 36.59
CA ASP A 57 14.44 -32.89 36.98
C ASP A 57 15.78 -32.41 36.38
N PHE A 58 15.77 -31.71 35.24
CA PHE A 58 17.00 -31.22 34.59
C PHE A 58 17.35 -29.76 34.89
N TYR A 59 16.39 -28.96 35.40
CA TYR A 59 16.50 -27.50 35.44
C TYR A 59 16.03 -26.87 36.77
N SER A 60 15.72 -27.68 37.79
CA SER A 60 15.37 -27.19 39.13
C SER A 60 16.52 -26.41 39.79
N GLU A 61 17.77 -26.77 39.50
CA GLU A 61 18.96 -26.05 39.99
C GLU A 61 19.32 -24.81 39.14
N LEU A 62 18.76 -24.68 37.94
CA LEU A 62 19.09 -23.64 36.96
C LEU A 62 18.06 -22.49 36.91
N SER A 63 16.99 -22.55 37.70
CA SER A 63 15.95 -21.51 37.68
C SER A 63 16.40 -20.27 38.45
N GLN A 64 17.14 -19.38 37.79
CA GLN A 64 17.32 -18.01 38.26
C GLN A 64 15.96 -17.28 38.27
N ALA A 65 15.81 -16.32 39.20
CA ALA A 65 14.68 -15.40 39.21
C ALA A 65 14.56 -14.73 37.83
N ASN A 66 13.37 -14.79 37.22
CA ASN A 66 13.10 -14.20 35.92
C ASN A 66 12.09 -13.05 36.02
N SER A 67 12.18 -12.10 35.09
CA SER A 67 11.32 -10.91 35.06
C SER A 67 9.85 -11.20 34.71
N PHE A 68 9.52 -12.44 34.36
CA PHE A 68 8.15 -12.84 34.00
C PHE A 68 7.33 -13.34 35.18
N CYS A 69 7.99 -13.59 36.32
CA CYS A 69 7.35 -13.96 37.56
C CYS A 69 7.56 -12.84 38.59
N PRO A 70 6.49 -12.33 39.21
CA PRO A 70 6.62 -11.30 40.24
C PRO A 70 7.47 -11.80 41.42
N ASP A 71 8.23 -10.91 42.06
CA ASP A 71 9.19 -11.24 43.13
C ASP A 71 8.57 -11.97 44.34
N HIS A 72 7.25 -11.85 44.52
CA HIS A 72 6.47 -12.46 45.60
C HIS A 72 5.88 -13.83 45.24
N VAL A 73 6.04 -14.30 44.00
CA VAL A 73 5.54 -15.61 43.56
C VAL A 73 6.63 -16.64 43.79
N SER A 74 6.32 -17.67 44.59
CA SER A 74 7.24 -18.80 44.79
C SER A 74 7.67 -19.38 43.44
N LEU A 75 8.98 -19.62 43.27
CA LEU A 75 9.58 -20.25 42.08
C LEU A 75 8.88 -21.57 41.70
N LYS A 76 8.24 -22.25 42.66
CA LYS A 76 7.43 -23.47 42.45
C LYS A 76 6.13 -23.24 41.66
N VAL A 77 5.63 -22.01 41.62
CA VAL A 77 4.38 -21.61 40.94
C VAL A 77 4.68 -20.84 39.64
N CYS A 78 5.95 -20.47 39.42
CA CYS A 78 6.38 -19.78 38.22
C CYS A 78 6.38 -20.72 37.01
N HIS A 79 5.57 -20.41 36.00
CA HIS A 79 5.46 -21.21 34.78
C HIS A 79 6.58 -20.98 33.78
N TRP A 80 7.37 -19.92 33.93
CA TRP A 80 8.46 -19.60 33.02
C TRP A 80 9.79 -19.99 33.66
N LYS A 81 10.63 -20.71 32.93
CA LYS A 81 12.00 -21.03 33.33
C LYS A 81 12.99 -20.49 32.31
N GLN A 82 14.06 -19.84 32.77
CA GLN A 82 15.15 -19.46 31.90
C GLN A 82 15.97 -20.71 31.57
N LEU A 83 16.27 -20.93 30.28
CA LEU A 83 17.15 -22.02 29.85
C LEU A 83 18.60 -21.51 29.80
N PRO A 84 19.58 -22.31 30.24
CA PRO A 84 20.97 -22.02 29.92
C PRO A 84 21.13 -22.15 28.41
N ALA A 85 21.65 -21.09 27.78
CA ALA A 85 21.94 -21.07 26.37
C ALA A 85 23.41 -20.64 26.22
N ASP A 86 24.22 -21.51 25.64
CA ASP A 86 25.59 -21.14 25.26
C ASP A 86 25.50 -20.25 24.03
N VAL A 87 25.69 -18.95 24.25
CA VAL A 87 25.64 -17.98 23.16
C VAL A 87 27.02 -17.93 22.51
N VAL A 88 27.13 -18.59 21.36
CA VAL A 88 28.41 -18.74 20.62
C VAL A 88 28.83 -17.44 19.91
N SER A 89 27.99 -16.40 19.92
CA SER A 89 28.26 -15.11 19.29
C SER A 89 28.65 -14.04 20.29
N ASP A 90 29.62 -13.20 19.94
CA ASP A 90 29.91 -11.97 20.67
C ASP A 90 28.66 -11.07 20.78
N PRO A 91 28.58 -10.19 21.79
CA PRO A 91 27.54 -9.16 21.85
C PRO A 91 27.50 -8.40 20.52
N LEU A 92 26.32 -8.31 19.92
CA LEU A 92 26.18 -7.68 18.61
C LEU A 92 26.34 -6.17 18.75
N GLU A 93 27.51 -5.66 18.38
CA GLU A 93 27.75 -4.23 18.20
C GLU A 93 27.13 -3.78 16.88
N TRP A 94 25.96 -3.13 16.98
CA TRP A 94 25.23 -2.68 15.81
C TRP A 94 25.36 -1.18 15.62
N HIS A 95 26.03 -0.77 14.55
CA HIS A 95 26.05 0.63 14.11
C HIS A 95 24.84 0.92 13.21
N VAL A 96 23.88 1.70 13.73
CA VAL A 96 22.69 2.09 12.99
C VAL A 96 22.80 3.55 12.58
N ALA A 97 22.64 3.83 11.28
CA ALA A 97 22.62 5.20 10.78
C ALA A 97 21.38 5.93 11.29
N VAL A 98 21.58 7.09 11.94
CA VAL A 98 20.49 8.03 12.25
C VAL A 98 20.51 9.21 11.30
N GLY A 99 19.32 9.65 10.90
CA GLY A 99 19.15 10.86 10.10
C GLY A 99 19.67 12.11 10.80
N ASN A 100 20.12 13.09 10.02
CA ASN A 100 20.54 14.39 10.51
C ASN A 100 19.33 15.33 10.67
N SER A 101 19.05 15.79 11.89
CA SER A 101 17.96 16.75 12.14
C SER A 101 18.28 18.18 11.73
N ASP A 102 19.56 18.52 11.50
CA ASP A 102 19.97 19.90 11.16
C ASP A 102 19.45 20.33 9.80
N HIS A 103 19.20 19.37 8.91
CA HIS A 103 18.69 19.60 7.56
C HIS A 103 17.16 19.58 7.49
N TYR A 104 16.47 19.48 8.64
CA TYR A 104 15.02 19.32 8.69
C TYR A 104 14.28 20.43 7.92
N TYR A 105 14.66 21.69 8.13
CA TYR A 105 13.99 22.83 7.48
C TYR A 105 14.21 22.83 5.96
N ILE A 106 15.42 22.53 5.51
CA ILE A 106 15.76 22.48 4.08
C ILE A 106 14.98 21.37 3.38
N VAL A 107 14.98 20.16 3.97
CA VAL A 107 14.25 19.01 3.41
C VAL A 107 12.75 19.26 3.43
N THR A 108 12.22 19.84 4.50
CA THR A 108 10.79 20.17 4.62
C THR A 108 10.40 21.19 3.56
N PHE A 109 11.17 22.26 3.40
CA PHE A 109 10.92 23.28 2.39
C PHE A 109 10.95 22.70 0.97
N GLY A 110 11.97 21.90 0.64
CA GLY A 110 12.06 21.23 -0.65
C GLY A 110 10.86 20.32 -0.92
N THR A 111 10.42 19.57 0.10
CA THR A 111 9.23 18.72 0.00
C THR A 111 7.96 19.53 -0.26
N VAL A 112 7.77 20.65 0.44
CA VAL A 112 6.62 21.54 0.23
C VAL A 112 6.63 22.11 -1.19
N VAL A 113 7.77 22.58 -1.69
CA VAL A 113 7.90 23.11 -3.05
C VAL A 113 7.54 22.05 -4.09
N VAL A 114 8.08 20.83 -3.94
CA VAL A 114 7.78 19.71 -4.85
C VAL A 114 6.30 19.34 -4.79
N MET A 115 5.69 19.30 -3.60
CA MET A 115 4.27 19.01 -3.43
C MET A 115 3.38 20.08 -4.07
N LEU A 116 3.71 21.37 -3.91
CA LEU A 116 2.98 22.47 -4.54
C LEU A 116 3.11 22.41 -6.07
N ALA A 117 4.32 22.21 -6.58
CA ALA A 117 4.56 22.08 -8.02
C ALA A 117 3.79 20.88 -8.61
N GLY A 118 3.85 19.72 -7.95
CA GLY A 118 3.09 18.53 -8.34
C GLY A 118 1.58 18.76 -8.32
N THR A 119 1.07 19.42 -7.28
CA THR A 119 -0.36 19.75 -7.16
C THR A 119 -0.81 20.69 -8.26
N ILE A 120 -0.06 21.76 -8.53
CA ILE A 120 -0.35 22.70 -9.63
C ILE A 120 -0.32 21.97 -10.96
N HIS A 121 0.65 21.08 -11.19
CA HIS A 121 0.75 20.31 -12.42
C HIS A 121 -0.46 19.40 -12.64
N VAL A 122 -0.89 18.66 -11.61
CA VAL A 122 -2.10 17.83 -11.67
C VAL A 122 -3.35 18.69 -11.92
N LEU A 123 -3.48 19.83 -11.23
CA LEU A 123 -4.63 20.70 -11.43
C LEU A 123 -4.67 21.29 -12.85
N GLN A 124 -3.52 21.71 -13.38
CA GLN A 124 -3.41 22.23 -14.74
C GLN A 124 -3.74 21.18 -15.79
N THR A 125 -3.27 19.94 -15.62
CA THR A 125 -3.54 18.84 -16.55
C THR A 125 -5.03 18.48 -16.54
N VAL A 126 -5.65 18.35 -15.36
CA VAL A 126 -7.10 18.12 -15.22
C VAL A 126 -7.90 19.27 -15.84
N HIS A 127 -7.51 20.53 -15.60
CA HIS A 127 -8.18 21.69 -16.15
C HIS A 127 -8.10 21.73 -17.68
N ARG A 128 -6.91 21.49 -18.26
CA ARG A 128 -6.72 21.40 -19.72
C ARG A 128 -7.57 20.27 -20.31
N TYR A 129 -7.59 19.10 -19.67
CA TYR A 129 -8.41 17.96 -20.09
C TYR A 129 -9.91 18.31 -20.09
N LYS A 130 -10.41 18.94 -19.03
CA LYS A 130 -11.82 19.37 -18.93
C LYS A 130 -12.19 20.38 -20.02
N ILE A 131 -11.34 21.38 -20.28
CA ILE A 131 -11.57 22.36 -21.36
C ILE A 131 -11.62 21.67 -22.72
N GLN A 132 -10.71 20.75 -23.00
CA GLN A 132 -10.71 20.00 -24.26
C GLN A 132 -11.97 19.16 -24.40
N LEU A 133 -12.42 18.50 -23.33
CA LEU A 133 -13.65 17.72 -23.32
C LEU A 133 -14.87 18.59 -23.66
N GLU A 134 -15.00 19.76 -23.04
CA GLU A 134 -16.11 20.68 -23.31
C GLU A 134 -16.06 21.26 -24.73
N ARG A 135 -14.87 21.56 -25.26
CA ARG A 135 -14.70 21.96 -26.66
C ARG A 135 -15.12 20.85 -27.62
N ASN A 136 -14.70 19.61 -27.37
CA ASN A 136 -15.05 18.45 -28.19
C ASN A 136 -16.56 18.16 -28.16
N LYS A 137 -17.21 18.28 -26.99
CA LYS A 137 -18.68 18.18 -26.87
C LYS A 137 -19.40 19.27 -27.67
N LYS A 138 -18.91 20.52 -27.62
CA LYS A 138 -19.49 21.63 -28.39
C LYS A 138 -19.31 21.42 -29.90
N GLN A 139 -18.14 20.94 -30.33
CA GLN A 139 -17.85 20.59 -31.73
C GLN A 139 -18.76 19.46 -32.24
N ARG A 140 -18.95 18.39 -31.45
CA ARG A 140 -19.88 17.29 -31.78
C ARG A 140 -21.32 17.80 -31.94
N ARG A 141 -21.83 18.57 -30.97
CA ARG A 141 -23.19 19.16 -31.09
C ARG A 141 -23.37 20.01 -32.35
N ARG A 142 -22.33 20.77 -32.75
CA ARG A 142 -22.39 21.60 -33.96
C ARG A 142 -22.37 20.76 -35.24
N THR A 143 -21.60 19.68 -35.28
CA THR A 143 -21.55 18.75 -36.43
C THR A 143 -22.82 17.92 -36.55
N ASP A 144 -23.38 17.46 -35.43
CA ASP A 144 -24.68 16.77 -35.41
C ASP A 144 -25.81 17.68 -35.91
N PHE A 145 -25.84 18.93 -35.43
CA PHE A 145 -26.83 19.92 -35.88
C PHE A 145 -26.70 20.23 -37.37
N HIS A 146 -25.48 20.40 -37.88
CA HIS A 146 -25.25 20.63 -39.31
C HIS A 146 -25.70 19.42 -40.15
N THR A 147 -25.41 18.19 -39.70
CA THR A 147 -25.83 16.96 -40.39
C THR A 147 -27.35 16.83 -40.44
N LEU A 148 -28.05 17.10 -39.33
CA LEU A 148 -29.52 17.10 -39.27
C LEU A 148 -30.12 18.17 -40.18
N TYR A 149 -29.55 19.38 -40.19
CA TYR A 149 -30.00 20.47 -41.05
C TYR A 149 -29.88 20.12 -42.54
N VAL A 150 -28.70 19.62 -42.96
CA VAL A 150 -28.46 19.20 -44.36
C VAL A 150 -29.43 18.09 -44.78
N LYS A 151 -29.65 17.09 -43.93
CA LYS A 151 -30.61 16.01 -44.21
C LYS A 151 -32.03 16.54 -44.40
N SER A 152 -32.50 17.42 -43.50
CA SER A 152 -33.84 18.02 -43.60
C SER A 152 -34.04 18.90 -44.84
N SER A 153 -32.96 19.52 -45.35
CA SER A 153 -32.98 20.32 -46.57
C SER A 153 -33.05 19.44 -47.82
N PHE A 154 -32.32 18.32 -47.79
CA PHE A 154 -32.35 17.32 -48.87
C PHE A 154 -33.72 16.63 -48.97
N ASP A 155 -34.30 16.22 -47.85
CA ASP A 155 -35.63 15.59 -47.81
C ASP A 155 -36.73 16.54 -48.33
N ARG A 156 -36.65 17.84 -47.98
CA ARG A 156 -37.57 18.87 -48.52
C ARG A 156 -37.45 19.02 -50.03
N LYS A 157 -36.23 18.99 -50.59
CA LYS A 157 -36.03 19.06 -52.05
C LYS A 157 -36.58 17.83 -52.77
N ALA A 158 -36.41 16.63 -52.18
CA ALA A 158 -36.94 15.39 -52.75
C ALA A 158 -38.48 15.39 -52.82
N GLN A 159 -39.16 15.89 -51.78
CA GLN A 159 -40.62 16.02 -51.78
C GLN A 159 -41.12 17.00 -52.84
N THR A 160 -40.48 18.17 -52.99
CA THR A 160 -40.87 19.13 -54.04
C THR A 160 -40.62 18.62 -55.45
N GLY A 161 -39.59 17.78 -55.66
CA GLY A 161 -39.32 17.15 -56.95
C GLY A 161 -40.34 16.07 -57.31
N ALA A 162 -40.75 15.24 -56.34
CA ALA A 162 -41.77 14.23 -56.54
C ALA A 162 -43.16 14.83 -56.83
N GLU A 163 -43.49 15.97 -56.22
CA GLU A 163 -44.78 16.63 -56.44
C GLU A 163 -44.90 17.32 -57.81
N GLN A 164 -43.78 17.70 -58.43
CA GLN A 164 -43.76 18.19 -59.81
C GLN A 164 -43.92 17.06 -60.85
N ASP A 165 -43.46 15.85 -60.54
CA ASP A 165 -43.55 14.71 -61.47
C ASP A 165 -45.00 14.16 -61.53
N TYR A 166 -45.72 14.12 -60.39
CA TYR A 166 -47.12 13.68 -60.34
C TYR A 166 -48.12 14.62 -61.03
N ARG A 167 -47.79 15.91 -61.24
CA ARG A 167 -48.66 16.83 -62.02
C ARG A 167 -48.55 16.67 -63.53
N SER A 168 -47.66 15.80 -64.01
CA SER A 168 -47.42 15.57 -65.44
C SER A 168 -48.15 14.34 -65.99
N LEU A 169 -48.89 13.62 -65.15
CA LEU A 169 -49.64 12.43 -65.57
C LEU A 169 -50.93 12.85 -66.31
N PRO A 170 -51.16 12.37 -67.55
CA PRO A 170 -52.38 12.67 -68.29
C PRO A 170 -53.60 12.10 -67.57
N GLY A 171 -54.63 12.94 -67.43
CA GLY A 171 -55.87 12.60 -66.72
C GLY A 171 -56.62 11.44 -67.37
N PRO A 172 -57.41 10.69 -66.58
CA PRO A 172 -58.13 9.52 -67.05
C PRO A 172 -59.16 9.93 -68.12
N HIS A 173 -59.04 9.31 -69.30
CA HIS A 173 -60.02 9.41 -70.37
C HIS A 173 -61.35 8.83 -69.89
N ASP A 174 -62.36 9.68 -69.82
CA ASP A 174 -63.75 9.32 -69.57
C ASP A 174 -64.30 8.55 -70.78
N GLN A 175 -64.60 7.27 -70.59
CA GLN A 175 -65.29 6.41 -71.54
C GLN A 175 -66.58 5.91 -70.89
N THR A 176 -67.65 6.69 -70.98
CA THR A 176 -69.01 6.18 -70.81
C THR A 176 -69.93 6.73 -71.90
N ARG A 177 -70.13 5.92 -72.95
CA ARG A 177 -71.24 6.05 -73.90
C ARG A 177 -71.71 4.64 -74.25
N GLY A 178 -72.89 4.28 -73.75
CA GLY A 178 -73.58 3.01 -73.95
C GLY A 178 -74.82 2.98 -73.09
#